data_AF-A0A2I2KQK4-F1
#
_entry.id   AF-A0A2I2KQK4-F1
#
_cell.length_a   1.000
_cell.length_b   1.000
_cell.length_c   1.000
_cell.angle_alpha   90.00
_cell.angle_beta   90.00
_cell.angle_gamma   90.00
#
_symmetry.space_group_name_H-M   'P 1'
#
loop_
_entity.id
_entity.type
_entity.pdbx_description
1 polymer ?
#
loop_
_entity_poly.entity_id
_entity_poly.type
_entity_poly.pdbx_seq_one_letter_code
_entity_poly.pdbx_strand_id
1 'polypeptide(L)'
;MPVAVARIRVEARQLRELGWSSRRIARRLQARHHLGALVAFRLAQGWTQEEAARRWNERWPAPGPAKTGKTWSYWEAWPARGGRAPSAAVLWRLAELYRCRPGELLDGPDFGQVDAGADESAAGCRCGAGGAEDDVSPGLLPLAARLATASGPAAPPAALIEERLAALVAGWAPAA
;
A
#
# COMPACT_ATOMS: atom_id res chain seq x y z
N MET A 1 -8.38 23.12 11.67
CA MET A 1 -9.51 22.60 12.47
C MET A 1 -9.33 21.10 12.62
N PRO A 2 -9.09 20.55 13.82
CA PRO A 2 -9.01 19.11 14.00
C PRO A 2 -10.39 18.49 13.70
N VAL A 3 -10.49 17.67 12.66
CA VAL A 3 -11.71 16.92 12.39
C VAL A 3 -11.85 15.85 13.47
N ALA A 4 -13.00 15.80 14.14
CA ALA A 4 -13.23 14.79 15.17
C ALA A 4 -13.13 13.38 14.56
N VAL A 5 -12.29 12.52 15.15
CA VAL A 5 -12.08 11.12 14.74
C VAL A 5 -13.41 10.35 14.61
N ALA A 6 -14.40 10.68 15.43
CA ALA A 6 -15.75 10.12 15.33
C ALA A 6 -16.39 10.36 13.95
N ARG A 7 -16.27 11.57 13.40
CA ARG A 7 -16.81 11.92 12.07
C ARG A 7 -16.12 11.12 10.96
N ILE A 8 -14.81 10.95 11.05
CA ILE A 8 -14.03 10.16 10.07
C ILE A 8 -14.47 8.70 10.09
N ARG A 9 -14.74 8.13 11.27
CA ARG A 9 -15.25 6.75 11.39
C ARG A 9 -16.65 6.58 10.82
N VAL A 10 -17.52 7.59 10.98
CA VAL A 10 -18.85 7.61 10.34
C VAL A 10 -18.72 7.64 8.82
N GLU A 11 -17.86 8.51 8.28
CA GLU A 11 -17.57 8.55 6.82
C GLU A 11 -17.05 7.19 6.32
N ALA A 12 -16.13 6.56 7.04
CA ALA A 12 -15.60 5.24 6.67
C ALA A 12 -16.70 4.17 6.64
N ARG A 13 -17.65 4.21 7.58
CA ARG A 13 -18.79 3.27 7.63
C ARG A 13 -19.74 3.48 6.46
N GLN A 14 -20.07 4.73 6.13
CA GLN A 14 -20.92 5.06 4.99
C GLN A 14 -20.29 4.58 3.67
N LEU A 15 -18.99 4.81 3.49
CA LEU A 15 -18.26 4.32 2.31
C LEU A 15 -18.22 2.78 2.24
N ARG A 16 -18.15 2.11 3.39
CA ARG A 16 -18.26 0.65 3.50
C ARG A 16 -19.62 0.14 3.03
N GLU A 17 -20.70 0.79 3.46
CA GLU A 17 -22.07 0.47 3.06
C GLU A 17 -22.27 0.64 1.54
N LEU A 18 -21.58 1.61 0.93
CA LEU A 18 -21.50 1.81 -0.52
C LEU A 18 -20.58 0.80 -1.25
N GLY A 19 -20.06 -0.22 -0.57
CA GLY A 19 -19.25 -1.28 -1.17
C GLY A 19 -17.77 -0.94 -1.39
N TRP A 20 -17.26 0.18 -0.86
CA TRP A 20 -15.85 0.54 -1.06
C TRP A 20 -14.90 -0.38 -0.28
N SER A 21 -13.76 -0.75 -0.89
CA SER A 21 -12.72 -1.54 -0.24
C SER A 21 -11.95 -0.76 0.84
N SER A 22 -11.37 -1.45 1.83
CA SER A 22 -10.53 -0.84 2.91
C SER A 22 -9.42 0.03 2.36
N ARG A 23 -8.74 -0.48 1.34
CA ARG A 23 -7.69 0.26 0.66
C ARG A 23 -8.21 1.57 0.05
N ARG A 24 -9.33 1.54 -0.67
CA ARG A 24 -9.90 2.73 -1.32
C ARG A 24 -10.37 3.76 -0.30
N ILE A 25 -11.01 3.31 0.77
CA ILE A 25 -11.43 4.19 1.87
C ILE A 25 -10.22 4.82 2.54
N ALA A 26 -9.21 4.04 2.91
CA ALA A 26 -7.99 4.54 3.56
C ALA A 26 -7.32 5.64 2.71
N ARG A 27 -7.10 5.40 1.41
CA ARG A 27 -6.53 6.40 0.50
C ARG A 27 -7.35 7.68 0.42
N ARG A 28 -8.68 7.56 0.37
CA ARG A 28 -9.58 8.73 0.42
C ARG A 28 -9.41 9.50 1.73
N LEU A 29 -9.39 8.81 2.87
CA LEU A 29 -9.26 9.44 4.18
C LEU A 29 -7.89 10.12 4.35
N GLN A 30 -6.80 9.50 3.86
CA GLN A 30 -5.48 10.12 3.81
C GLN A 30 -5.53 11.45 3.03
N ALA A 31 -6.03 11.41 1.80
CA ALA A 31 -6.06 12.58 0.92
C ALA A 31 -6.96 13.70 1.47
N ARG A 32 -8.13 13.36 2.03
CA ARG A 32 -9.13 14.33 2.49
C ARG A 32 -8.80 14.95 3.85
N HIS A 33 -8.20 14.18 4.76
CA HIS A 33 -7.98 14.58 6.15
C HIS A 33 -6.50 14.67 6.53
N HIS A 34 -5.59 14.51 5.56
CA HIS A 34 -4.12 14.52 5.75
C HIS A 34 -3.64 13.58 6.85
N LEU A 35 -4.23 12.39 6.90
CA LEU A 35 -3.89 11.37 7.89
C LEU A 35 -2.68 10.56 7.44
N GLY A 36 -1.83 10.19 8.40
CA GLY A 36 -0.81 9.17 8.16
C GLY A 36 -1.44 7.82 7.78
N ALA A 37 -0.71 7.03 7.00
CA ALA A 37 -1.19 5.77 6.43
C ALA A 37 -1.77 4.82 7.47
N LEU A 38 -1.03 4.58 8.55
CA LEU A 38 -1.47 3.70 9.64
C LEU A 38 -2.82 4.13 10.24
N VAL A 39 -2.98 5.43 10.50
CA VAL A 39 -4.22 6.00 11.04
C VAL A 39 -5.36 5.81 10.04
N ALA A 40 -5.13 6.14 8.77
CA ALA A 40 -6.15 6.04 7.73
C ALA A 40 -6.62 4.60 7.51
N PHE A 41 -5.70 3.63 7.46
CA PHE A 41 -6.05 2.21 7.32
C PHE A 41 -6.80 1.68 8.53
N ARG A 42 -6.44 2.07 9.77
CA ARG A 42 -7.23 1.71 10.95
C ARG A 42 -8.65 2.31 10.88
N LEU A 43 -8.76 3.59 10.53
CA LEU A 43 -10.06 4.26 10.46
C LEU A 43 -10.93 3.76 9.32
N ALA A 44 -10.35 3.30 8.21
CA ALA A 44 -11.05 2.64 7.10
C ALA A 44 -11.73 1.32 7.49
N GLN A 45 -11.30 0.72 8.61
CA GLN A 45 -11.96 -0.43 9.23
C GLN A 45 -13.02 -0.01 10.27
N GLY A 46 -13.08 1.28 10.62
CA GLY A 46 -13.98 1.83 11.65
C GLY A 46 -13.50 1.63 13.09
N TRP A 47 -12.25 1.18 13.29
CA TRP A 47 -11.73 0.74 14.59
C TRP A 47 -11.12 1.89 15.40
N THR A 48 -11.27 1.81 16.73
CA THR A 48 -10.44 2.58 17.67
C THR A 48 -9.06 1.93 17.81
N GLN A 49 -8.14 2.60 18.51
CA GLN A 49 -6.80 2.04 18.78
C GLN A 49 -6.91 0.78 19.66
N GLU A 50 -7.80 0.79 20.65
CA GLU A 50 -8.08 -0.35 21.53
C GLU A 50 -8.70 -1.52 20.77
N GLU A 51 -9.62 -1.23 19.85
CA GLU A 51 -10.25 -2.25 19.00
C GLU A 51 -9.21 -2.93 18.09
N ALA A 52 -8.32 -2.14 17.48
CA ALA A 52 -7.24 -2.68 16.66
C ALA A 52 -6.27 -3.53 17.49
N ALA A 53 -5.94 -3.10 18.71
CA ALA A 53 -5.12 -3.86 19.64
C ALA A 53 -5.78 -5.17 20.07
N ARG A 54 -7.09 -5.15 20.35
CA ARG A 54 -7.85 -6.36 20.69
C ARG A 54 -7.79 -7.38 19.54
N ARG A 55 -8.13 -6.95 18.32
CA ARG A 55 -8.11 -7.82 17.13
C ARG A 55 -6.73 -8.37 16.82
N TRP A 56 -5.67 -7.60 17.08
CA TRP A 56 -4.30 -8.08 16.98
C TRP A 56 -4.02 -9.20 17.97
N ASN A 57 -4.36 -9.01 19.24
CA ASN A 57 -4.09 -9.99 20.29
C ASN A 57 -4.90 -11.27 20.09
N GLU A 58 -6.13 -11.16 19.57
CA GLU A 58 -6.96 -12.30 19.18
C GLU A 58 -6.30 -13.14 18.07
N ARG A 59 -5.70 -12.48 17.07
CA ARG A 59 -5.09 -13.17 15.93
C ARG A 59 -3.69 -13.70 16.20
N TRP A 60 -2.90 -12.99 16.99
CA TRP A 60 -1.53 -13.37 17.34
C TRP A 60 -1.33 -13.32 18.86
N PRO A 61 -1.84 -14.33 19.59
CA PRO A 61 -1.56 -14.45 21.01
C PRO A 61 -0.06 -14.68 21.21
N ALA A 62 0.55 -13.91 22.11
CA ALA A 62 1.97 -13.99 22.43
C ALA A 62 2.16 -14.17 23.95
N PRO A 63 3.20 -14.89 24.39
CA PRO A 63 3.46 -15.16 25.81
C PRO A 63 3.91 -13.94 26.64
N GLY A 64 3.68 -12.72 26.16
CA GLY A 64 4.07 -11.46 26.79
C GLY A 64 2.87 -10.52 27.01
N PRO A 65 3.12 -9.27 27.47
CA PRO A 65 2.07 -8.31 27.68
C PRO A 65 1.29 -8.05 26.38
N ALA A 66 -0.02 -8.15 26.47
CA ALA A 66 -0.94 -7.90 25.38
C ALA A 66 -0.73 -6.49 24.81
N LYS A 67 -0.91 -6.33 23.50
CA LYS A 67 -0.86 -5.00 22.87
C LYS A 67 -2.07 -4.19 23.32
N THR A 68 -1.87 -2.87 23.46
CA THR A 68 -2.90 -1.93 23.91
C THR A 68 -3.03 -0.76 22.93
N GLY A 69 -4.07 0.07 23.08
CA GLY A 69 -4.25 1.27 22.27
C GLY A 69 -3.03 2.21 22.29
N LYS A 70 -2.31 2.26 23.42
CA LYS A 70 -1.03 2.99 23.52
C LYS A 70 0.04 2.51 22.54
N THR A 71 0.06 1.22 22.22
CA THR A 71 0.98 0.68 21.20
C THR A 71 0.66 1.26 19.82
N TRP A 72 -0.63 1.32 19.47
CA TRP A 72 -1.09 1.96 18.23
C TRP A 72 -0.76 3.43 18.20
N SER A 73 -0.98 4.15 19.31
CA SER A 73 -0.61 5.56 19.41
C SER A 73 0.88 5.80 19.11
N TYR A 74 1.78 4.91 19.56
CA TYR A 74 3.19 5.03 19.23
C TYR A 74 3.49 4.80 17.75
N TRP A 75 2.89 3.79 17.14
CA TRP A 75 3.11 3.52 15.72
C TRP A 75 2.52 4.61 14.82
N GLU A 76 1.33 5.12 15.17
CA GLU A 76 0.62 6.14 14.40
C GLU A 76 1.22 7.54 14.51
N ALA A 77 1.96 7.81 15.59
CA ALA A 77 2.69 9.06 15.74
C ALA A 77 4.04 9.06 15.00
N TRP A 78 4.55 7.90 14.59
CA TRP A 78 5.80 7.83 13.81
C TRP A 78 5.54 8.31 12.37
N PRO A 79 6.44 9.11 11.75
CA PRO A 79 7.81 9.44 12.17
C PRO A 79 7.97 10.69 13.06
N ALA A 80 6.88 11.29 13.53
CA ALA A 80 6.94 12.48 14.38
C ALA A 80 7.48 12.17 15.79
N ARG A 81 7.85 13.23 16.52
CA ARG A 81 8.38 13.15 17.88
C ARG A 81 7.41 12.43 18.81
N GLY A 82 7.89 11.42 19.52
CA GLY A 82 7.10 10.60 20.44
C GLY A 82 6.50 9.34 19.82
N GLY A 83 6.58 9.18 18.50
CA GLY A 83 6.28 7.93 17.82
C GLY A 83 7.40 6.89 17.95
N ARG A 84 7.08 5.63 17.67
CA ARG A 84 8.05 4.53 17.57
C ARG A 84 7.84 3.81 16.24
N ALA A 85 8.93 3.59 15.51
CA ALA A 85 8.88 2.88 14.24
C ALA A 85 8.35 1.45 14.44
N PRO A 86 7.32 1.01 13.71
CA PRO A 86 6.95 -0.40 13.67
C PRO A 86 8.06 -1.21 12.99
N SER A 87 8.36 -2.40 13.51
CA SER A 87 9.30 -3.30 12.85
C SER A 87 8.71 -3.89 11.57
N ALA A 88 9.54 -4.46 10.69
CA ALA A 88 9.08 -5.11 9.46
C ALA A 88 8.04 -6.21 9.72
N ALA A 89 8.27 -7.06 10.74
CA ALA A 89 7.31 -8.07 11.16
C ALA A 89 5.98 -7.47 11.66
N VAL A 90 6.04 -6.31 12.34
CA VAL A 90 4.83 -5.59 12.76
C VAL A 90 4.08 -5.05 11.56
N LEU A 91 4.77 -4.41 10.61
CA LEU A 91 4.17 -3.89 9.38
C LEU A 91 3.49 -4.99 8.57
N TRP A 92 4.13 -6.16 8.45
CA TRP A 92 3.53 -7.30 7.76
C TRP A 92 2.23 -7.78 8.41
N ARG A 93 2.21 -7.93 9.75
CA ARG A 93 0.99 -8.30 10.49
C ARG A 93 -0.08 -7.21 10.41
N LEU A 94 0.29 -5.93 10.50
CA LEU A 94 -0.65 -4.82 10.32
C LEU A 94 -1.26 -4.85 8.91
N ALA A 95 -0.46 -5.14 7.90
CA ALA A 95 -0.92 -5.26 6.52
C ALA A 95 -1.92 -6.42 6.36
N GLU A 96 -1.64 -7.57 7.00
CA GLU A 96 -2.56 -8.71 7.04
C GLU A 96 -3.86 -8.38 7.81
N LEU A 97 -3.76 -7.60 8.89
CA LEU A 97 -4.90 -7.18 9.71
C LEU A 97 -5.79 -6.16 8.98
N TYR A 98 -5.19 -5.27 8.21
CA TYR A 98 -5.88 -4.22 7.43
C TYR A 98 -6.19 -4.64 5.99
N ARG A 99 -5.75 -5.83 5.56
CA ARG A 99 -5.91 -6.37 4.19
C ARG A 99 -5.37 -5.42 3.13
N CYS A 100 -4.11 -5.01 3.29
CA CYS A 100 -3.38 -4.14 2.37
C CYS A 100 -1.95 -4.65 2.18
N ARG A 101 -1.17 -3.99 1.32
CA ARG A 101 0.27 -4.30 1.20
C ARG A 101 1.06 -3.58 2.31
N PRO A 102 2.14 -4.16 2.85
CA PRO A 102 2.96 -3.51 3.88
C PRO A 102 3.44 -2.11 3.50
N GLY A 103 3.84 -1.91 2.24
CA GLY A 103 4.27 -0.60 1.74
C GLY A 103 3.17 0.47 1.74
N GLU A 104 1.89 0.09 1.73
CA GLU A 104 0.80 1.07 1.80
C GLU A 104 0.60 1.65 3.20
N LEU A 105 1.22 1.05 4.22
CA LEU A 105 1.19 1.54 5.60
C LEU A 105 2.33 2.52 5.90
N LEU A 106 3.19 2.80 4.92
CA LEU A 106 4.25 3.78 5.01
C LEU A 106 3.83 5.05 4.29
N ASP A 107 4.06 6.18 4.94
CA ASP A 107 3.93 7.49 4.30
C ASP A 107 5.24 7.83 3.56
N GLY A 108 5.10 8.50 2.42
CA GLY A 108 6.24 8.91 1.59
C GLY A 108 5.99 8.66 0.10
N PRO A 109 6.86 9.23 -0.75
CA PRO A 109 6.83 8.96 -2.18
C PRO A 109 7.23 7.51 -2.48
N ASP A 110 6.56 6.91 -3.47
CA ASP A 110 6.97 5.65 -4.07
C ASP A 110 7.98 5.95 -5.18
N PHE A 111 9.26 5.68 -4.91
CA PHE A 111 10.34 5.92 -5.87
C PHE A 111 10.45 4.82 -6.94
N GLY A 112 9.73 3.71 -6.82
CA GLY A 112 9.74 2.65 -7.83
C GLY A 112 9.17 3.10 -9.18
N GLN A 113 8.32 4.12 -9.19
CA GLN A 113 7.79 4.73 -10.43
C GLN A 113 8.83 5.52 -11.22
N VAL A 114 9.93 5.92 -10.57
CA VAL A 114 11.00 6.72 -11.18
C VAL A 114 12.14 5.82 -11.70
N ASP A 115 12.10 4.53 -11.37
CA ASP A 115 13.06 3.55 -11.88
C ASP A 115 12.73 3.21 -13.34
N ALA A 116 13.58 3.67 -14.26
CA ALA A 116 13.42 3.48 -15.69
C ALA A 116 13.47 2.01 -16.14
N GLY A 117 13.94 1.11 -15.27
CA GLY A 117 13.93 -0.34 -15.49
C GLY A 117 12.77 -1.07 -14.81
N ALA A 118 11.82 -0.35 -14.18
CA ALA A 118 10.71 -0.98 -13.46
C ALA A 118 9.86 -1.82 -14.43
N ASP A 119 9.68 -3.10 -14.09
CA ASP A 119 8.80 -4.01 -14.81
C ASP A 119 7.42 -3.36 -15.01
N GLU A 120 6.96 -3.26 -16.27
CA GLU A 120 5.58 -2.85 -16.60
C GLU A 120 4.52 -3.70 -15.84
N SER A 121 4.92 -4.87 -15.33
CA SER A 121 4.15 -5.74 -14.44
C SER A 121 3.72 -5.08 -13.12
N ALA A 122 4.38 -4.02 -12.64
CA ALA A 122 3.94 -3.26 -11.47
C ALA A 122 2.67 -2.42 -11.74
N ALA A 123 2.38 -2.11 -13.01
CA ALA A 123 1.13 -1.46 -13.43
C ALA A 123 -0.08 -2.42 -13.41
N GLY A 124 0.13 -3.70 -13.14
CA GLY A 124 -0.87 -4.77 -13.19
C GLY A 124 -1.80 -4.91 -11.98
N CYS A 125 -1.77 -3.99 -11.01
CA CYS A 125 -2.81 -3.94 -9.95
C CYS A 125 -3.77 -2.77 -10.17
N ARG A 126 -4.23 -2.62 -11.42
CA ARG A 126 -5.43 -1.87 -11.75
C ARG A 126 -6.61 -2.51 -11.02
N CYS A 127 -7.07 -1.87 -9.95
CA CYS A 127 -8.43 -2.09 -9.50
C CYS A 127 -9.36 -1.71 -10.67
N GLY A 128 -10.00 -2.70 -11.28
CA GLY A 128 -11.07 -2.49 -12.23
C GLY A 128 -12.15 -1.65 -11.54
N ALA A 129 -12.23 -0.38 -11.92
CA ALA A 129 -13.42 0.42 -11.70
C ALA A 129 -14.43 -0.02 -12.75
N GLY A 130 -15.46 -0.73 -12.33
CA GLY A 130 -16.72 -0.88 -13.07
C GLY A 130 -17.85 -0.48 -12.13
N GLY A 131 -18.80 0.38 -12.48
CA GLY A 131 -19.01 1.09 -13.75
C GLY A 131 -20.16 2.11 -13.66
N ALA A 132 -20.44 2.70 -14.83
CA ALA A 132 -21.55 3.58 -15.26
C ALA A 132 -21.64 4.95 -14.55
N GLU A 133 -21.83 6.09 -15.23
CA GLU A 133 -22.74 6.35 -16.36
C GLU A 133 -22.14 7.32 -17.41
N ASP A 134 -22.84 7.35 -18.54
CA ASP A 134 -22.55 7.96 -19.84
C ASP A 134 -22.12 9.44 -19.85
N ASP A 135 -21.11 9.76 -20.69
CA ASP A 135 -21.14 10.97 -21.51
C ASP A 135 -20.23 10.79 -22.74
N VAL A 136 -20.79 11.04 -23.92
CA VAL A 136 -20.15 10.86 -25.22
C VAL A 136 -19.37 12.13 -25.57
N SER A 137 -18.07 12.01 -25.82
CA SER A 137 -17.38 12.90 -26.77
C SER A 137 -16.13 12.27 -27.40
N PRO A 138 -15.84 12.63 -28.67
CA PRO A 138 -15.06 11.82 -29.59
C PRO A 138 -13.58 12.19 -29.56
N GLY A 139 -12.69 11.21 -29.65
CA GLY A 139 -11.25 11.48 -29.75
C GLY A 139 -10.31 10.40 -29.24
N LEU A 140 -10.83 9.26 -28.79
CA LEU A 140 -9.99 8.15 -28.36
C LEU A 140 -9.84 7.16 -29.52
N LEU A 141 -8.71 7.23 -30.22
CA LEU A 141 -8.19 6.06 -30.90
C LEU A 141 -8.25 4.87 -29.93
N PRO A 142 -8.64 3.67 -30.38
CA PRO A 142 -8.74 2.50 -29.52
C PRO A 142 -7.42 2.31 -28.77
N LEU A 143 -7.49 2.00 -27.48
CA LEU A 143 -6.31 1.74 -26.63
C LEU A 143 -5.37 0.70 -27.25
N ALA A 144 -5.90 -0.21 -28.07
CA ALA A 144 -5.14 -1.14 -28.90
C ALA A 144 -4.13 -0.45 -29.84
N ALA A 145 -4.47 0.72 -30.41
CA ALA A 145 -3.57 1.50 -31.27
C ALA A 145 -2.41 2.16 -30.48
N ARG A 146 -2.61 2.49 -29.20
CA ARG A 146 -1.54 3.03 -28.34
C ARG A 146 -0.60 1.93 -27.83
N LEU A 147 -1.12 0.73 -27.64
CA LEU A 147 -0.34 -0.45 -27.24
C LEU A 147 0.55 -0.98 -28.39
N ALA A 148 0.15 -0.79 -29.65
CA ALA A 148 0.96 -1.19 -30.79
C ALA A 148 2.26 -0.37 -30.96
N THR A 149 2.33 0.84 -30.38
CA THR A 149 3.49 1.74 -30.49
C THR A 149 4.44 1.71 -29.29
N ALA A 150 4.06 1.04 -28.19
CA ALA A 150 4.93 0.89 -27.02
C ALA A 150 5.74 -0.40 -27.12
N SER A 151 6.52 -0.56 -28.19
CA SER A 151 7.60 -1.54 -28.17
C SER A 151 8.76 -0.89 -27.41
N GLY A 152 8.76 -1.04 -26.08
CA GLY A 152 10.02 -0.94 -25.33
C GLY A 152 11.05 -1.91 -25.93
N PRO A 153 12.36 -1.71 -25.69
CA PRO A 153 13.36 -2.68 -26.13
C PRO A 153 12.95 -4.05 -25.59
N ALA A 154 12.73 -5.01 -26.50
CA ALA A 154 12.38 -6.37 -26.12
C ALA A 154 13.40 -6.87 -25.11
N ALA A 155 12.93 -7.28 -23.93
CA ALA A 155 13.81 -7.82 -22.90
C ALA A 155 14.67 -8.93 -23.54
N PRO A 156 16.00 -8.92 -23.33
CA PRO A 156 16.87 -9.93 -23.91
C PRO A 156 16.38 -11.33 -23.49
N PRO A 157 16.51 -12.35 -24.36
CA PRO A 157 16.07 -13.69 -24.03
C PRO A 157 16.80 -14.17 -22.77
N ALA A 158 16.08 -14.89 -21.90
CA ALA A 158 16.61 -15.33 -20.61
C ALA A 158 17.98 -16.03 -20.72
N ALA A 159 18.22 -16.80 -21.80
CA ALA A 159 19.51 -17.43 -22.07
C ALA A 159 20.68 -16.43 -22.21
N LEU A 160 20.46 -15.28 -22.86
CA LEU A 160 21.48 -14.22 -22.98
C LEU A 160 21.71 -13.53 -21.64
N ILE A 161 20.67 -13.40 -20.81
CA ILE A 161 20.79 -12.85 -19.46
C ILE A 161 21.63 -13.79 -18.60
N GLU A 162 21.31 -15.09 -18.60
CA GLU A 162 22.05 -16.12 -17.86
C GLU A 162 23.51 -16.24 -18.31
N GLU A 163 23.79 -16.20 -19.62
CA GLU A 163 25.15 -16.20 -20.15
C GLU A 163 25.95 -14.98 -19.68
N ARG A 164 25.33 -13.79 -19.70
CA ARG A 164 25.95 -12.56 -19.18
C ARG A 164 26.16 -12.59 -17.68
N LEU A 165 25.23 -13.16 -16.90
CA LEU A 165 25.38 -13.35 -15.46
C LEU A 165 26.51 -14.34 -15.14
N ALA A 166 26.59 -15.46 -15.85
CA ALA A 166 27.65 -16.44 -15.68
C ALA A 166 29.04 -15.84 -15.97
N ALA A 167 29.17 -15.04 -17.03
CA ALA A 167 30.41 -14.33 -17.35
C ALA A 167 30.81 -13.29 -16.28
N LEU A 168 29.83 -12.57 -15.69
CA LEU A 168 30.07 -11.61 -14.61
C LEU A 168 30.51 -12.29 -13.30
N VAL A 169 29.89 -13.41 -12.94
CA VAL A 169 30.21 -14.17 -11.72
C VAL A 169 31.57 -14.86 -11.85
N ALA A 170 31.92 -15.40 -13.03
CA ALA A 170 33.22 -16.02 -13.26
C ALA A 170 34.40 -15.04 -13.12
N GLY A 171 34.17 -13.73 -13.32
CA GLY A 171 35.15 -12.68 -13.10
C GLY A 171 35.21 -12.14 -11.66
N TRP A 172 34.33 -12.59 -10.77
CA TRP A 172 34.26 -12.11 -9.39
C TRP A 172 35.19 -12.92 -8.48
N ALA A 173 36.38 -12.38 -8.20
CA ALA A 173 37.22 -12.88 -7.11
C ALA A 173 36.78 -12.21 -5.79
N PRO A 174 36.48 -12.97 -4.71
CA PRO A 174 36.24 -12.37 -3.41
C PRO A 174 37.52 -11.67 -2.93
N ALA A 175 37.39 -10.43 -2.43
CA ALA A 175 38.51 -9.74 -1.81
C ALA A 175 38.98 -10.53 -0.57
N ALA A 176 40.27 -10.87 -0.55
CA ALA A 176 40.94 -11.60 0.54
C ALA A 176 41.15 -10.73 1.79
#